data_AF-F1L839-F1
#
_entry.id   AF-F1L839-F1
#
_cell.length_a   1.000
_cell.length_b   1.000
_cell.length_c   1.000
_cell.angle_alpha   90.00
_cell.angle_beta   90.00
_cell.angle_gamma   90.00
#
_symmetry.space_group_name_H-M   'P 1'
#
loop_
_entity.id
_entity.type
_entity.pdbx_description
1 polymer ?
#
loop_
_entity_poly.entity_id
_entity_poly.type
_entity_poly.pdbx_seq_one_letter_code
_entity_poly.pdbx_strand_id
1 'polypeptide(L)'
;MKWISSSGIDVIAISWYPPDMADSEGHSWDDLVPQLLDAAEKHRMKVAFHIEPYNGRNASTLRRDIEYIVKSYGAHPALYKRLRSASKIVAVNKKEEPLPLLYFYDSYLVDVDQWKMLTTPSGRFSVRGTNYDVIFIGLLVKSQDRYTLTESGFDGIYTYFASEGFTYGSTPSNWPSLTTFCRKNGLLFVPSIGPGYDDTRVRPWNAEHTKNRSDGEYYSRMFQMAHIARADIVSITSFNEWHEGTQIEPAVPFTDNQTDFVYSEYSKGPEQYLHLTLDLIKKYFMAAHHIAPAKIANIV
;
A
#
# COMPACT_ATOMS: atom_id res chain seq x y z
N MET A 1 -4.96 3.64 14.62
CA MET A 1 -5.46 2.26 14.85
C MET A 1 -6.97 2.15 14.98
N LYS A 2 -7.62 2.76 16.00
CA LYS A 2 -9.08 2.65 16.21
C LYS A 2 -9.90 2.95 14.95
N TRP A 3 -9.66 4.09 14.30
CA TRP A 3 -10.33 4.46 13.04
C TRP A 3 -10.16 3.39 11.96
N ILE A 4 -8.92 3.02 11.65
CA ILE A 4 -8.56 2.05 10.62
C ILE A 4 -9.20 0.67 10.87
N SER A 5 -9.09 0.17 12.11
CA SER A 5 -9.71 -1.09 12.51
C SER A 5 -11.24 -1.03 12.36
N SER A 6 -11.86 0.08 12.78
CA SER A 6 -13.31 0.24 12.72
C SER A 6 -13.87 0.44 11.31
N SER A 7 -13.04 0.86 10.34
CA SER A 7 -13.40 0.96 8.92
C SER A 7 -13.25 -0.37 8.17
N GLY A 8 -12.93 -1.48 8.85
CA GLY A 8 -12.83 -2.81 8.24
C GLY A 8 -11.51 -3.09 7.53
N ILE A 9 -10.46 -2.29 7.79
CA ILE A 9 -9.12 -2.48 7.22
C ILE A 9 -8.29 -3.36 8.17
N ASP A 10 -7.67 -4.41 7.63
CA ASP A 10 -6.90 -5.39 8.41
C ASP A 10 -5.42 -5.04 8.57
N VAL A 11 -4.84 -4.35 7.59
CA VAL A 11 -3.39 -4.13 7.47
C VAL A 11 -3.10 -2.66 7.22
N ILE A 12 -2.16 -2.09 7.98
CA ILE A 12 -1.52 -0.82 7.63
C ILE A 12 -0.20 -1.07 6.92
N ALA A 13 0.03 -0.42 5.79
CA ALA A 13 1.35 -0.36 5.17
C ALA A 13 1.99 0.97 5.60
N ILE A 14 3.03 0.90 6.43
CA ILE A 14 3.71 2.10 6.93
C ILE A 14 4.79 2.53 5.94
N SER A 15 4.81 3.82 5.57
CA SER A 15 5.94 4.42 4.86
C SER A 15 7.19 4.26 5.71
N TRP A 16 8.27 3.75 5.12
CA TRP A 16 9.46 3.35 5.86
C TRP A 16 10.74 3.69 5.11
N TYR A 17 11.65 4.31 5.87
CA TYR A 17 13.05 4.52 5.53
C TYR A 17 13.94 3.72 6.48
N PRO A 18 15.15 3.31 6.05
CA PRO A 18 16.13 2.70 6.95
C PRO A 18 16.44 3.59 8.18
N PRO A 19 16.93 2.99 9.29
CA PRO A 19 17.38 3.77 10.44
C PRO A 19 18.35 4.88 10.02
N ASP A 20 18.19 6.05 10.64
CA ASP A 20 18.96 7.27 10.37
C ASP A 20 18.75 7.87 8.96
N MET A 21 17.75 7.40 8.21
CA MET A 21 17.33 7.97 6.92
C MET A 21 15.89 8.49 6.98
N ALA A 22 15.59 9.44 6.09
CA ALA A 22 14.28 10.05 5.88
C ALA A 22 14.20 10.64 4.46
N ASP A 23 13.02 11.14 4.07
CA ASP A 23 12.89 12.05 2.94
C ASP A 23 13.55 13.42 3.22
N SER A 24 13.59 14.32 2.24
CA SER A 24 14.29 15.59 2.35
C SER A 24 13.70 16.54 3.39
N GLU A 25 12.41 16.40 3.71
CA GLU A 25 11.68 17.24 4.65
C GLU A 25 11.36 16.50 5.97
N GLY A 26 11.81 15.26 6.10
CA GLY A 26 11.43 14.35 7.17
C GLY A 26 12.47 14.12 8.25
N HIS A 27 12.10 13.24 9.17
CA HIS A 27 12.94 12.71 10.23
C HIS A 27 12.94 11.18 10.18
N SER A 28 13.97 10.53 10.75
CA SER A 28 13.96 9.07 10.84
C SER A 28 12.92 8.63 11.85
N TRP A 29 11.97 7.80 11.42
CA TRP A 29 10.82 7.35 12.22
C TRP A 29 10.84 5.85 12.55
N ASP A 30 11.95 5.16 12.27
CA ASP A 30 12.04 3.71 12.50
C ASP A 30 11.92 3.35 13.99
N ASP A 31 12.31 4.23 14.90
CA ASP A 31 12.18 4.07 16.35
C ASP A 31 10.71 4.01 16.84
N LEU A 32 9.75 4.50 16.04
CA LEU A 32 8.32 4.39 16.31
C LEU A 32 7.73 3.04 15.88
N VAL A 33 8.43 2.26 15.05
CA VAL A 33 7.91 0.99 14.50
C VAL A 33 7.49 -0.01 15.59
N PRO A 34 8.26 -0.24 16.68
CA PRO A 34 7.81 -1.08 17.78
C PRO A 34 6.47 -0.64 18.39
N GLN A 35 6.28 0.67 18.59
CA GLN A 35 5.05 1.21 19.17
C GLN A 35 3.86 1.06 18.22
N LEU A 36 4.09 1.22 16.91
CA LEU A 36 3.07 0.99 15.89
C LEU A 36 2.66 -0.48 15.82
N LEU A 37 3.61 -1.41 15.95
CA LEU A 37 3.37 -2.85 16.00
C LEU A 37 2.55 -3.24 17.24
N ASP A 38 2.90 -2.74 18.43
CA ASP A 38 2.15 -2.95 19.67
C ASP A 38 0.72 -2.41 19.55
N ALA A 39 0.57 -1.20 19.01
CA ALA A 39 -0.73 -0.59 18.80
C ALA A 39 -1.57 -1.37 17.77
N ALA A 40 -0.97 -1.89 16.70
CA ALA A 40 -1.64 -2.73 15.73
C ALA A 40 -2.12 -4.04 16.36
N GLU A 41 -1.27 -4.71 17.14
CA GLU A 41 -1.63 -5.95 17.84
C GLU A 41 -2.83 -5.74 18.78
N LYS A 42 -2.78 -4.69 19.60
CA LYS A 42 -3.87 -4.33 20.53
C LYS A 42 -5.22 -4.15 19.82
N HIS A 43 -5.19 -3.73 18.56
CA HIS A 43 -6.36 -3.53 17.71
C HIS A 43 -6.60 -4.67 16.71
N ARG A 44 -5.90 -5.81 16.87
CA ARG A 44 -5.98 -7.00 15.99
C ARG A 44 -5.67 -6.71 14.51
N MET A 45 -4.88 -5.68 14.26
CA MET A 45 -4.41 -5.29 12.95
C MET A 45 -3.02 -5.87 12.66
N LYS A 46 -2.61 -5.79 11.41
CA LYS A 46 -1.25 -6.12 10.96
C LYS A 46 -0.53 -4.91 10.38
N VAL A 47 0.80 -4.98 10.33
CA VAL A 47 1.68 -3.96 9.78
C VAL A 47 2.50 -4.58 8.65
N ALA A 48 2.44 -3.98 7.47
CA ALA A 48 3.36 -4.19 6.36
C ALA A 48 4.26 -2.97 6.22
N PHE A 49 5.38 -3.10 5.51
CA PHE A 49 6.28 -1.98 5.24
C PHE A 49 6.16 -1.56 3.77
N HIS A 50 6.12 -0.25 3.58
CA HIS A 50 6.18 0.41 2.28
C HIS A 50 7.53 1.12 2.19
N ILE A 51 8.48 0.45 1.53
CA ILE A 51 9.88 0.85 1.44
C ILE A 51 10.00 2.00 0.44
N GLU A 52 10.34 3.17 0.96
CA GLU A 52 10.46 4.40 0.19
C GLU A 52 11.75 4.45 -0.64
N PRO A 53 11.83 5.32 -1.67
CA PRO A 53 13.08 5.60 -2.36
C PRO A 53 14.00 6.40 -1.45
N TYR A 54 15.25 5.91 -1.32
CA TYR A 54 16.32 6.59 -0.58
C TYR A 54 17.61 6.57 -1.39
N ASN A 55 18.53 7.49 -1.10
CA ASN A 55 19.78 7.60 -1.83
C ASN A 55 20.64 6.33 -1.68
N GLY A 56 21.16 5.81 -2.81
CA GLY A 56 21.97 4.60 -2.83
C GLY A 56 21.17 3.29 -2.71
N ARG A 57 19.84 3.32 -2.80
CA ARG A 57 18.99 2.11 -2.81
C ARG A 57 19.39 1.17 -3.96
N ASN A 58 19.92 0.01 -3.63
CA ASN A 58 20.35 -1.03 -4.57
C ASN A 58 20.24 -2.43 -3.95
N ALA A 59 20.65 -3.48 -4.66
CA ALA A 59 20.50 -4.87 -4.20
C ALA A 59 21.14 -5.12 -2.82
N SER A 60 22.33 -4.58 -2.57
CA SER A 60 23.06 -4.79 -1.32
C SER A 60 22.46 -4.03 -0.15
N THR A 61 22.01 -2.78 -0.35
CA THR A 61 21.38 -2.00 0.72
C THR A 61 20.01 -2.57 1.06
N LEU A 62 19.20 -2.90 0.04
CA LEU A 62 17.89 -3.54 0.24
C LEU A 62 18.01 -4.89 0.95
N ARG A 63 19.04 -5.68 0.63
CA ARG A 63 19.31 -6.91 1.39
C ARG A 63 19.53 -6.62 2.87
N ARG A 64 20.40 -5.66 3.21
CA ARG A 64 20.66 -5.25 4.59
C ARG A 64 19.39 -4.78 5.29
N ASP A 65 18.57 -4.00 4.60
CA ASP A 65 17.35 -3.42 5.17
C ASP A 65 16.26 -4.48 5.41
N ILE A 66 16.11 -5.45 4.50
CA ILE A 66 15.23 -6.61 4.70
C ILE A 66 15.71 -7.45 5.90
N GLU A 67 17.02 -7.69 6.01
CA GLU A 67 17.57 -8.38 7.17
C GLU A 67 17.28 -7.63 8.47
N TYR A 68 17.38 -6.30 8.46
CA TYR A 68 17.05 -5.46 9.61
C TYR A 68 15.58 -5.60 9.99
N ILE A 69 14.65 -5.39 9.06
CA ILE A 69 13.20 -5.51 9.30
C ILE A 69 12.86 -6.91 9.87
N VAL A 70 13.40 -7.98 9.28
CA VAL A 70 13.11 -9.34 9.73
C VAL A 70 13.75 -9.64 11.09
N LYS A 71 14.96 -9.16 11.38
CA LYS A 71 15.61 -9.36 12.70
C LYS A 71 14.91 -8.56 13.79
N SER A 72 14.57 -7.31 13.52
CA SER A 72 14.01 -6.38 14.50
C SER A 72 12.52 -6.65 14.75
N TYR A 73 11.76 -6.95 13.69
CA TYR A 73 10.29 -6.97 13.74
C TYR A 73 9.69 -8.32 13.33
N GLY A 74 10.50 -9.25 12.80
CA GLY A 74 10.04 -10.53 12.24
C GLY A 74 9.29 -11.44 13.21
N ALA A 75 9.58 -11.35 14.50
CA ALA A 75 8.91 -12.13 15.54
C ALA A 75 7.62 -11.48 16.06
N HIS A 76 7.39 -10.20 15.75
CA HIS A 76 6.23 -9.48 16.27
C HIS A 76 4.92 -10.04 15.68
N PRO A 77 3.90 -10.38 16.50
CA PRO A 77 2.67 -10.98 16.02
C PRO A 77 1.85 -10.07 15.08
N ALA A 78 2.00 -8.76 15.19
CA ALA A 78 1.40 -7.80 14.27
C ALA A 78 2.12 -7.66 12.91
N LEU A 79 3.31 -8.23 12.71
CA LEU A 79 3.94 -8.19 11.38
C LEU A 79 3.07 -8.94 10.37
N TYR A 80 2.67 -8.28 9.29
CA TYR A 80 1.86 -8.87 8.25
C TYR A 80 2.67 -9.90 7.48
N LYS A 81 2.19 -11.14 7.49
CA LYS A 81 2.76 -12.26 6.74
C LYS A 81 1.66 -12.97 5.96
N ARG A 82 1.98 -13.43 4.75
CA ARG A 82 1.07 -14.27 3.94
C ARG A 82 1.84 -15.35 3.19
N LEU A 83 1.11 -16.37 2.75
CA LEU A 83 1.64 -17.37 1.82
C LEU A 83 1.87 -16.74 0.44
N ARG A 84 2.88 -17.23 -0.30
CA ARG A 84 3.09 -16.82 -1.70
C ARG A 84 1.97 -17.38 -2.57
N SER A 85 1.87 -16.84 -3.79
CA SER A 85 0.95 -17.40 -4.78
C SER A 85 1.29 -18.88 -5.04
N ALA A 86 0.27 -19.75 -5.02
CA ALA A 86 0.44 -21.19 -5.21
C ALA A 86 1.15 -21.58 -6.51
N SER A 87 1.08 -20.73 -7.54
CA SER A 87 1.74 -20.92 -8.83
C SER A 87 3.26 -20.69 -8.83
N LYS A 88 3.84 -20.13 -7.75
CA LYS A 88 5.29 -19.96 -7.59
C LYS A 88 5.93 -21.01 -6.67
N ILE A 89 5.21 -22.06 -6.30
CA ILE A 89 5.72 -23.12 -5.43
C ILE A 89 6.65 -24.03 -6.24
N VAL A 90 7.95 -23.98 -5.93
CA VAL A 90 8.99 -24.80 -6.60
C VAL A 90 9.28 -26.10 -5.84
N ALA A 91 8.82 -26.25 -4.59
CA ALA A 91 9.17 -27.41 -3.75
C ALA A 91 7.95 -28.27 -3.42
N VAL A 92 7.91 -29.47 -3.99
CA VAL A 92 7.09 -30.60 -3.49
C VAL A 92 7.78 -31.08 -2.20
N ASN A 93 7.10 -31.03 -1.05
CA ASN A 93 7.49 -31.60 0.26
C ASN A 93 7.98 -30.66 1.39
N LYS A 94 7.81 -29.34 1.34
CA LYS A 94 7.99 -28.49 2.55
C LYS A 94 6.71 -27.70 2.83
N LYS A 95 6.23 -27.75 4.09
CA LYS A 95 5.10 -26.91 4.54
C LYS A 95 5.50 -25.44 4.34
N GLU A 96 4.69 -24.71 3.59
CA GLU A 96 4.96 -23.31 3.30
C GLU A 96 4.65 -22.47 4.56
N GLU A 97 5.63 -21.66 4.95
CA GLU A 97 5.47 -20.70 6.05
C GLU A 97 5.11 -19.32 5.47
N PRO A 98 4.23 -18.56 6.12
CA PRO A 98 3.87 -17.22 5.66
C PRO A 98 5.06 -16.27 5.78
N LEU A 99 5.26 -15.44 4.75
CA LEU A 99 6.39 -14.54 4.63
C LEU A 99 5.96 -13.09 4.82
N PRO A 100 6.82 -12.22 5.38
CA PRO A 100 6.56 -10.79 5.40
C PRO A 100 6.29 -10.26 4.00
N LEU A 101 5.31 -9.36 3.84
CA LEU A 101 5.02 -8.69 2.58
C LEU A 101 5.49 -7.24 2.64
N LEU A 102 6.32 -6.84 1.67
CA LEU A 102 6.88 -5.50 1.57
C LEU A 102 6.50 -4.88 0.22
N TYR A 103 6.09 -3.61 0.25
CA TYR A 103 5.88 -2.79 -0.93
C TYR A 103 7.14 -1.99 -1.23
N PHE A 104 7.50 -1.82 -2.49
CA PHE A 104 8.67 -1.04 -2.90
C PHE A 104 8.20 0.13 -3.77
N TYR A 105 8.19 1.34 -3.21
CA TYR A 105 7.82 2.57 -3.93
C TYR A 105 8.89 2.95 -4.94
N ASP A 106 8.48 3.44 -6.10
CA ASP A 106 9.38 3.77 -7.22
C ASP A 106 10.42 2.69 -7.53
N SER A 107 10.00 1.41 -7.50
CA SER A 107 10.89 0.27 -7.73
C SER A 107 11.62 0.33 -9.08
N TYR A 108 11.07 1.07 -10.05
CA TYR A 108 11.67 1.31 -11.36
C TYR A 108 12.94 2.19 -11.33
N LEU A 109 13.25 2.84 -10.19
CA LEU A 109 14.51 3.59 -10.01
C LEU A 109 15.72 2.68 -9.75
N VAL A 110 15.50 1.39 -9.48
CA VAL A 110 16.54 0.39 -9.28
C VAL A 110 16.56 -0.53 -10.50
N ASP A 111 17.75 -0.72 -11.09
CA ASP A 111 17.92 -1.52 -12.30
C ASP A 111 17.47 -2.97 -12.11
N VAL A 112 16.97 -3.57 -13.21
CA VAL A 112 16.50 -4.97 -13.26
C VAL A 112 17.56 -5.95 -12.75
N ASP A 113 18.83 -5.74 -13.09
CA ASP A 113 19.91 -6.62 -12.66
C ASP A 113 20.15 -6.54 -11.15
N GLN A 114 19.99 -5.36 -10.55
CA GLN A 114 20.06 -5.22 -9.08
C GLN A 114 18.90 -5.96 -8.41
N TRP A 115 17.68 -5.82 -8.93
CA TRP A 115 16.56 -6.62 -8.42
C TRP A 115 16.80 -8.11 -8.57
N LYS A 116 17.26 -8.58 -9.73
CA LYS A 116 17.59 -9.99 -9.96
C LYS A 116 18.63 -10.50 -8.96
N MET A 117 19.66 -9.72 -8.63
CA MET A 117 20.65 -10.08 -7.61
C MET A 117 20.04 -10.30 -6.22
N LEU A 118 18.88 -9.70 -5.91
CA LEU A 118 18.20 -9.77 -4.62
C LEU A 118 17.03 -10.78 -4.60
N THR A 119 16.26 -10.88 -5.68
CA THR A 119 14.95 -11.55 -5.71
C THR A 119 14.97 -12.90 -6.41
N THR A 120 16.07 -13.30 -7.06
CA THR A 120 16.19 -14.61 -7.74
C THR A 120 17.07 -15.56 -6.93
N PRO A 121 16.82 -16.88 -6.92
CA PRO A 121 17.58 -17.83 -6.11
C PRO A 121 19.10 -17.83 -6.34
N SER A 122 19.56 -17.51 -7.55
CA SER A 122 20.98 -17.44 -7.91
C SER A 122 21.62 -16.07 -7.72
N GLY A 123 20.84 -15.07 -7.28
CA GLY A 123 21.32 -13.70 -7.10
C GLY A 123 22.37 -13.58 -5.99
N ARG A 124 23.40 -12.75 -6.21
CA ARG A 124 24.51 -12.53 -5.26
C ARG A 124 24.05 -12.11 -3.86
N PHE A 125 22.95 -11.35 -3.78
CA PHE A 125 22.38 -10.84 -2.52
C PHE A 125 21.04 -11.51 -2.19
N SER A 126 20.76 -12.67 -2.79
CA SER A 126 19.43 -13.26 -2.80
C SER A 126 18.87 -13.54 -1.41
N VAL A 127 17.66 -13.04 -1.13
CA VAL A 127 16.90 -13.42 0.07
C VAL A 127 16.13 -14.73 -0.11
N ARG A 128 16.01 -15.24 -1.33
CA ARG A 128 15.18 -16.40 -1.63
C ARG A 128 15.72 -17.66 -0.97
N GLY A 129 14.83 -18.40 -0.30
CA GLY A 129 15.19 -19.63 0.40
C GLY A 129 16.03 -19.41 1.67
N THR A 130 16.21 -18.15 2.11
CA THR A 130 16.86 -17.81 3.38
C THR A 130 15.83 -17.46 4.45
N ASN A 131 16.27 -17.23 5.70
CA ASN A 131 15.40 -16.74 6.78
C ASN A 131 14.89 -15.30 6.56
N TYR A 132 15.37 -14.63 5.52
CA TYR A 132 15.04 -13.24 5.18
C TYR A 132 14.17 -13.14 3.91
N ASP A 133 13.61 -14.26 3.44
CA ASP A 133 12.72 -14.26 2.29
C ASP A 133 11.43 -13.48 2.61
N VAL A 134 10.96 -12.71 1.65
CA VAL A 134 9.80 -11.82 1.76
C VAL A 134 9.01 -11.83 0.45
N ILE A 135 7.78 -11.34 0.48
CA ILE A 135 6.96 -11.12 -0.71
C ILE A 135 7.22 -9.70 -1.20
N PHE A 136 7.72 -9.60 -2.43
CA PHE A 136 8.07 -8.32 -3.06
C PHE A 136 6.90 -7.80 -3.91
N ILE A 137 6.33 -6.65 -3.54
CA ILE A 137 5.30 -5.96 -4.33
C ILE A 137 5.90 -4.69 -4.95
N GLY A 138 6.01 -4.64 -6.28
CA GLY A 138 6.65 -3.54 -7.01
C GLY A 138 5.65 -2.58 -7.65
N LEU A 139 6.03 -1.32 -7.80
CA LEU A 139 5.18 -0.27 -8.36
C LEU A 139 5.14 -0.34 -9.88
N LEU A 140 3.94 -0.38 -10.45
CA LEU A 140 3.71 -0.25 -11.89
C LEU A 140 3.19 1.15 -12.22
N VAL A 141 3.93 1.86 -13.06
CA VAL A 141 3.58 3.19 -13.58
C VAL A 141 3.17 3.09 -15.04
N LYS A 142 4.00 2.46 -15.87
CA LYS A 142 3.81 2.27 -17.31
C LYS A 142 3.37 0.84 -17.60
N SER A 143 2.66 0.64 -18.72
CA SER A 143 2.23 -0.70 -19.17
C SER A 143 3.39 -1.70 -19.27
N GLN A 144 4.57 -1.24 -19.68
CA GLN A 144 5.76 -2.08 -19.86
C GLN A 144 6.34 -2.60 -18.53
N ASP A 145 6.14 -1.88 -17.42
CA ASP A 145 6.71 -2.25 -16.12
C ASP A 145 6.21 -3.61 -15.64
N ARG A 146 5.05 -4.08 -16.11
CA ARG A 146 4.57 -5.44 -15.81
C ARG A 146 5.57 -6.52 -16.22
N TYR A 147 6.26 -6.33 -17.35
CA TYR A 147 7.27 -7.27 -17.82
C TYR A 147 8.57 -7.10 -17.02
N THR A 148 9.00 -5.85 -16.82
CA THR A 148 10.20 -5.51 -16.05
C THR A 148 10.13 -6.04 -14.62
N LEU A 149 9.00 -5.87 -13.93
CA LEU A 149 8.77 -6.39 -12.57
C LEU A 149 8.76 -7.92 -12.53
N THR A 150 8.15 -8.55 -13.54
CA THR A 150 8.16 -10.03 -13.67
C THR A 150 9.60 -10.53 -13.84
N GLU A 151 10.35 -9.93 -14.75
CA GLU A 151 11.76 -10.27 -15.01
C GLU A 151 12.65 -10.01 -13.79
N SER A 152 12.37 -8.92 -13.07
CA SER A 152 13.04 -8.53 -11.83
C SER A 152 12.72 -9.43 -10.64
N GLY A 153 11.89 -10.48 -10.81
CA GLY A 153 11.61 -11.48 -9.77
C GLY A 153 10.64 -11.01 -8.66
N PHE A 154 9.86 -9.96 -8.90
CA PHE A 154 8.82 -9.52 -7.97
C PHE A 154 7.71 -10.58 -7.82
N ASP A 155 7.03 -10.59 -6.67
CA ASP A 155 5.92 -11.49 -6.35
C ASP A 155 4.55 -10.86 -6.62
N GLY A 156 4.50 -9.55 -6.82
CA GLY A 156 3.28 -8.85 -7.15
C GLY A 156 3.52 -7.43 -7.64
N ILE A 157 2.42 -6.81 -8.05
CA ILE A 157 2.36 -5.48 -8.63
C ILE A 157 1.31 -4.65 -7.90
N TYR A 158 1.63 -3.41 -7.56
CA TYR A 158 0.68 -2.42 -7.06
C TYR A 158 0.77 -1.09 -7.83
N THR A 159 -0.18 -0.17 -7.60
CA THR A 159 -0.38 1.00 -8.48
C THR A 159 -0.28 2.36 -7.79
N TYR A 160 -0.26 2.39 -6.45
CA TYR A 160 -0.15 3.55 -5.55
C TYR A 160 -1.12 4.72 -5.79
N PHE A 161 -0.97 5.47 -6.88
CA PHE A 161 -1.57 6.79 -7.05
C PHE A 161 -3.10 6.78 -6.97
N ALA A 162 -3.65 7.68 -6.14
CA ALA A 162 -5.09 7.89 -6.00
C ALA A 162 -5.72 8.62 -7.20
N SER A 163 -4.92 9.35 -7.98
CA SER A 163 -5.38 10.07 -9.17
C SER A 163 -5.50 9.15 -10.38
N GLU A 164 -6.75 8.92 -10.80
CA GLU A 164 -7.06 8.15 -12.00
C GLU A 164 -6.52 8.85 -13.25
N GLY A 165 -5.90 8.07 -14.13
CA GLY A 165 -5.32 8.57 -15.38
C GLY A 165 -3.92 9.13 -15.23
N PHE A 166 -3.40 9.32 -14.01
CA PHE A 166 -2.04 9.81 -13.79
C PHE A 166 -0.98 8.86 -14.36
N THR A 167 -1.21 7.56 -14.23
CA THR A 167 -0.33 6.51 -14.77
C THR A 167 -1.16 5.40 -15.42
N TYR A 168 -0.50 4.52 -16.17
CA TYR A 168 -1.18 3.33 -16.71
C TYR A 168 -1.71 2.45 -15.57
N GLY A 169 -0.92 2.32 -14.49
CA GLY A 169 -1.29 1.54 -13.30
C GLY A 169 -2.46 2.14 -12.53
N SER A 170 -2.51 3.46 -12.35
CA SER A 170 -3.58 4.14 -11.62
C SER A 170 -4.86 4.37 -12.45
N THR A 171 -4.93 3.85 -13.68
CA THR A 171 -6.12 3.92 -14.54
C THR A 171 -6.97 2.65 -14.37
N PRO A 172 -8.13 2.69 -13.67
CA PRO A 172 -8.86 1.49 -13.28
C PRO A 172 -9.38 0.63 -14.43
N SER A 173 -9.62 1.20 -15.60
CA SER A 173 -10.03 0.45 -16.80
C SER A 173 -8.96 -0.55 -17.28
N ASN A 174 -7.69 -0.36 -16.89
CA ASN A 174 -6.61 -1.29 -17.19
C ASN A 174 -6.55 -2.48 -16.22
N TRP A 175 -7.15 -2.38 -15.03
CA TRP A 175 -6.98 -3.36 -13.95
C TRP A 175 -7.41 -4.79 -14.28
N PRO A 176 -8.53 -5.06 -14.99
CA PRO A 176 -8.87 -6.43 -15.39
C PRO A 176 -7.79 -7.11 -16.24
N SER A 177 -7.14 -6.34 -17.12
CA SER A 177 -6.04 -6.84 -17.95
C SER A 177 -4.78 -7.10 -17.12
N LEU A 178 -4.49 -6.23 -16.14
CA LEU A 178 -3.37 -6.40 -15.20
C LEU A 178 -3.57 -7.60 -14.29
N THR A 179 -4.77 -7.84 -13.75
CA THR A 179 -5.08 -9.07 -13.00
C THR A 179 -4.85 -10.31 -13.86
N THR A 180 -5.32 -10.29 -15.12
CA THR A 180 -5.15 -11.41 -16.06
C THR A 180 -3.68 -11.70 -16.30
N PHE A 181 -2.87 -10.65 -16.52
CA PHE A 181 -1.42 -10.77 -16.64
C PHE A 181 -0.79 -11.33 -15.37
N CYS A 182 -1.14 -10.80 -14.19
CA CYS A 182 -0.56 -11.23 -12.92
C CYS A 182 -0.86 -12.70 -12.66
N ARG A 183 -2.11 -13.15 -12.81
CA ARG A 183 -2.50 -14.56 -12.65
C ARG A 183 -1.73 -15.49 -13.59
N LYS A 184 -1.59 -15.11 -14.87
CA LYS A 184 -0.84 -15.91 -15.86
C LYS A 184 0.64 -16.07 -15.48
N ASN A 185 1.22 -15.09 -14.80
CA ASN A 185 2.63 -15.07 -14.41
C ASN A 185 2.85 -15.39 -12.92
N GLY A 186 1.81 -15.83 -12.20
CA GLY A 186 1.89 -16.16 -10.78
C GLY A 186 2.24 -14.97 -9.88
N LEU A 187 1.85 -13.77 -10.28
CA LEU A 187 1.99 -12.54 -9.50
C LEU A 187 0.68 -12.21 -8.78
N LEU A 188 0.81 -11.52 -7.66
CA LEU A 188 -0.28 -10.83 -6.99
C LEU A 188 -0.59 -9.51 -7.71
N PHE A 189 -1.87 -9.21 -7.90
CA PHE A 189 -2.28 -7.87 -8.30
C PHE A 189 -2.94 -7.12 -7.13
N VAL A 190 -2.36 -5.94 -6.83
CA VAL A 190 -2.74 -5.08 -5.70
C VAL A 190 -3.10 -3.68 -6.21
N PRO A 191 -4.28 -3.46 -6.82
CA PRO A 191 -4.68 -2.11 -7.22
C PRO A 191 -4.83 -1.22 -5.99
N SER A 192 -4.43 0.04 -6.16
CA SER A 192 -4.53 1.08 -5.16
C SER A 192 -5.69 2.00 -5.47
N ILE A 193 -6.57 2.21 -4.49
CA ILE A 193 -7.77 3.05 -4.60
C ILE A 193 -7.62 4.26 -3.68
N GLY A 194 -8.20 5.41 -4.04
CA GLY A 194 -8.16 6.60 -3.20
C GLY A 194 -9.44 7.42 -3.26
N PRO A 195 -9.73 8.24 -2.23
CA PRO A 195 -10.99 8.97 -2.14
C PRO A 195 -11.05 10.19 -3.07
N GLY A 196 -9.89 10.65 -3.55
CA GLY A 196 -9.67 11.80 -4.41
C GLY A 196 -8.18 12.14 -4.38
N TYR A 197 -7.82 13.29 -4.97
CA TYR A 197 -6.44 13.80 -4.98
C TYR A 197 -6.45 15.31 -5.15
N ASP A 198 -5.69 16.03 -4.33
CA ASP A 198 -5.42 17.46 -4.47
C ASP A 198 -4.17 17.82 -3.66
N ASP A 199 -3.06 18.07 -4.34
CA ASP A 199 -1.80 18.48 -3.75
C ASP A 199 -1.44 19.94 -4.04
N THR A 200 -2.40 20.73 -4.55
CA THR A 200 -2.13 22.06 -5.12
C THR A 200 -1.59 23.07 -4.10
N ARG A 201 -1.74 22.82 -2.78
CA ARG A 201 -1.14 23.65 -1.73
C ARG A 201 0.39 23.53 -1.68
N VAL A 202 0.92 22.33 -1.91
CA VAL A 202 2.36 22.06 -1.91
C VAL A 202 2.94 22.02 -3.32
N ARG A 203 2.10 21.72 -4.34
CA ARG A 203 2.48 21.68 -5.76
C ARG A 203 1.44 22.44 -6.62
N PRO A 204 1.41 23.79 -6.59
CA PRO A 204 0.39 24.58 -7.30
C PRO A 204 0.32 24.34 -8.81
N TRP A 205 1.40 23.85 -9.41
CA TRP A 205 1.51 23.52 -10.83
C TRP A 205 0.83 22.18 -11.20
N ASN A 206 0.37 21.38 -10.22
CA ASN A 206 -0.09 20.01 -10.42
C ASN A 206 -1.63 19.86 -10.52
N ALA A 207 -2.34 20.96 -10.69
CA ALA A 207 -3.81 21.00 -10.66
C ALA A 207 -4.50 20.06 -11.67
N GLU A 208 -3.86 19.76 -12.81
CA GLU A 208 -4.38 18.83 -13.83
C GLU A 208 -4.69 17.43 -13.27
N HIS A 209 -3.95 17.00 -12.24
CA HIS A 209 -4.12 15.68 -11.63
C HIS A 209 -5.12 15.67 -10.47
N THR A 210 -5.73 16.81 -10.15
CA THR A 210 -6.77 16.89 -9.12
C THR A 210 -7.96 15.99 -9.47
N LYS A 211 -8.50 15.31 -8.45
CA LYS A 211 -9.70 14.48 -8.53
C LYS A 211 -10.61 14.84 -7.37
N ASN A 212 -11.71 15.51 -7.69
CA ASN A 212 -12.74 15.82 -6.71
C ASN A 212 -13.28 14.51 -6.12
N ARG A 213 -13.49 14.50 -4.80
CA ARG A 213 -14.04 13.33 -4.11
C ARG A 213 -15.49 13.03 -4.51
N SER A 214 -16.20 14.04 -5.04
CA SER A 214 -17.60 13.99 -5.49
C SER A 214 -18.49 13.31 -4.45
N ASP A 215 -18.42 13.79 -3.21
CA ASP A 215 -19.16 13.24 -2.07
C ASP A 215 -18.98 11.70 -1.84
N GLY A 216 -17.86 11.15 -2.30
CA GLY A 216 -17.52 9.73 -2.20
C GLY A 216 -17.83 8.90 -3.46
N GLU A 217 -18.42 9.49 -4.50
CA GLU A 217 -18.66 8.79 -5.78
C GLU A 217 -17.37 8.35 -6.45
N TYR A 218 -16.33 9.20 -6.41
CA TYR A 218 -15.02 8.88 -6.96
C TYR A 218 -14.43 7.63 -6.29
N TYR A 219 -14.44 7.61 -4.95
CA TYR A 219 -13.94 6.48 -4.16
C TYR A 219 -14.72 5.20 -4.42
N SER A 220 -16.05 5.31 -4.45
CA SER A 220 -16.97 4.19 -4.70
C SER A 220 -16.71 3.52 -6.05
N ARG A 221 -16.43 4.31 -7.09
CA ARG A 221 -16.09 3.80 -8.42
C ARG A 221 -14.73 3.08 -8.44
N MET A 222 -13.71 3.59 -7.75
CA MET A 222 -12.44 2.88 -7.63
C MET A 222 -12.59 1.54 -6.92
N PHE A 223 -13.37 1.48 -5.82
CA PHE A 223 -13.73 0.23 -5.14
C PHE A 223 -14.40 -0.77 -6.07
N GLN A 224 -15.41 -0.32 -6.83
CA GLN A 224 -16.12 -1.15 -7.80
C GLN A 224 -15.15 -1.71 -8.85
N MET A 225 -14.22 -0.91 -9.36
CA MET A 225 -13.26 -1.35 -10.37
C MET A 225 -12.26 -2.37 -9.81
N ALA A 226 -11.80 -2.20 -8.57
CA ALA A 226 -10.95 -3.19 -7.89
C ALA A 226 -11.67 -4.54 -7.72
N HIS A 227 -12.97 -4.50 -7.40
CA HIS A 227 -13.81 -5.70 -7.33
C HIS A 227 -14.00 -6.37 -8.70
N ILE A 228 -14.33 -5.60 -9.75
CA ILE A 228 -14.48 -6.11 -11.13
C ILE A 228 -13.17 -6.76 -11.60
N ALA A 229 -12.04 -6.13 -11.30
CA ALA A 229 -10.72 -6.66 -11.61
C ALA A 229 -10.40 -7.95 -10.83
N ARG A 230 -11.17 -8.31 -9.80
CA ARG A 230 -10.94 -9.45 -8.90
C ARG A 230 -9.53 -9.41 -8.31
N ALA A 231 -9.16 -8.27 -7.73
CA ALA A 231 -7.89 -8.04 -7.07
C ALA A 231 -7.57 -9.11 -5.99
N ASP A 232 -6.29 -9.41 -5.79
CA ASP A 232 -5.86 -10.32 -4.73
C ASP A 232 -5.77 -9.62 -3.37
N ILE A 233 -5.37 -8.35 -3.37
CA ILE A 233 -5.38 -7.41 -2.24
C ILE A 233 -5.84 -6.07 -2.82
N VAL A 234 -6.59 -5.26 -2.06
CA VAL A 234 -6.83 -3.86 -2.40
C VAL A 234 -6.07 -2.99 -1.42
N SER A 235 -5.23 -2.07 -1.92
CA SER A 235 -4.60 -1.06 -1.05
C SER A 235 -5.35 0.26 -1.14
N ILE A 236 -5.42 0.99 -0.03
CA ILE A 236 -6.04 2.32 0.03
C ILE A 236 -4.94 3.36 0.14
N THR A 237 -4.91 4.28 -0.83
CA THR A 237 -4.07 5.47 -0.85
C THR A 237 -4.97 6.66 -0.53
N SER A 238 -5.00 7.13 0.72
CA SER A 238 -4.17 6.74 1.87
C SER A 238 -4.95 6.82 3.18
N PHE A 239 -4.35 6.39 4.29
CA PHE A 239 -4.91 6.75 5.59
C PHE A 239 -4.76 8.26 5.82
N ASN A 240 -3.54 8.80 5.75
CA ASN A 240 -3.20 10.15 6.21
C ASN A 240 -2.11 10.87 5.38
N GLU A 241 -2.03 10.64 4.07
CA GLU A 241 -1.17 11.46 3.19
C GLU A 241 -1.86 12.80 2.88
N TRP A 242 -1.86 13.68 3.89
CA TRP A 242 -2.57 14.95 3.89
C TRP A 242 -2.05 15.93 2.83
N HIS A 243 -0.76 15.87 2.51
CA HIS A 243 -0.13 16.75 1.51
C HIS A 243 -0.73 16.56 0.11
N GLU A 244 -1.25 15.36 -0.19
CA GLU A 244 -1.84 15.01 -1.48
C GLU A 244 -3.37 14.96 -1.47
N GLY A 245 -3.99 15.26 -0.33
CA GLY A 245 -5.44 15.24 -0.20
C GLY A 245 -6.06 13.85 -0.40
N THR A 246 -5.30 12.77 -0.18
CA THR A 246 -5.73 11.38 -0.42
C THR A 246 -6.22 10.66 0.85
N GLN A 247 -6.16 11.32 2.00
CA GLN A 247 -6.48 10.75 3.32
C GLN A 247 -7.95 10.30 3.44
N ILE A 248 -8.17 9.19 4.14
CA ILE A 248 -9.48 8.81 4.70
C ILE A 248 -9.59 9.10 6.19
N GLU A 249 -8.49 9.54 6.82
CA GLU A 249 -8.49 10.07 8.19
C GLU A 249 -9.52 11.21 8.32
N PRO A 250 -10.26 11.30 9.44
CA PRO A 250 -11.30 12.32 9.59
C PRO A 250 -10.78 13.75 9.41
N ALA A 251 -11.52 14.55 8.66
CA ALA A 251 -11.22 15.96 8.44
C ALA A 251 -12.34 16.86 8.96
N VAL A 252 -11.97 17.96 9.60
CA VAL A 252 -12.89 19.00 10.07
C VAL A 252 -12.67 20.29 9.26
N PRO A 253 -13.71 21.08 9.01
CA PRO A 253 -13.54 22.39 8.39
C PRO A 253 -12.63 23.28 9.24
N PHE A 254 -11.75 24.01 8.58
CA PHE A 254 -10.83 24.94 9.24
C PHE A 254 -10.52 26.11 8.31
N THR A 255 -10.44 27.32 8.87
CA THR A 255 -9.95 28.50 8.15
C THR A 255 -8.62 28.90 8.77
N ASP A 256 -7.57 28.88 7.95
CA ASP A 256 -6.27 29.40 8.34
C ASP A 256 -6.27 30.93 8.19
N ASN A 257 -6.47 31.63 9.31
CA ASN A 257 -6.50 33.10 9.35
C ASN A 257 -5.18 33.78 8.96
N GLN A 258 -4.07 33.03 8.81
CA GLN A 258 -2.80 33.61 8.35
C GLN A 258 -2.68 33.62 6.82
N THR A 259 -3.34 32.67 6.14
CA THR A 259 -3.27 32.51 4.69
C THR A 259 -4.60 32.75 3.99
N ASP A 260 -5.66 33.02 4.76
CA ASP A 260 -7.07 33.06 4.32
C ASP A 260 -7.54 31.77 3.62
N PHE A 261 -6.80 30.67 3.80
CA PHE A 261 -7.11 29.40 3.17
C PHE A 261 -8.24 28.69 3.92
N VAL A 262 -9.24 28.23 3.18
CA VAL A 262 -10.39 27.50 3.71
C VAL A 262 -10.26 26.01 3.39
N TYR A 263 -10.06 25.20 4.43
CA TYR A 263 -10.14 23.75 4.33
C TYR A 263 -11.60 23.31 4.37
N SER A 264 -12.01 22.61 3.31
CA SER A 264 -13.38 22.14 3.12
C SER A 264 -13.78 21.10 4.15
N GLU A 265 -15.07 21.10 4.53
CA GLU A 265 -15.66 20.00 5.28
C GLU A 265 -15.95 18.79 4.38
N TYR A 266 -16.08 17.63 5.01
CA TYR A 266 -16.77 16.47 4.43
C TYR A 266 -18.26 16.62 4.70
N SER A 267 -19.08 16.63 3.65
CA SER A 267 -20.54 16.89 3.68
C SER A 267 -21.32 15.98 4.65
N LYS A 268 -20.82 14.77 4.93
CA LYS A 268 -21.45 13.79 5.84
C LYS A 268 -20.73 13.70 7.20
N GLY A 269 -19.92 14.70 7.53
CA GLY A 269 -19.17 14.78 8.78
C GLY A 269 -17.76 14.19 8.68
N PRO A 270 -16.94 14.37 9.74
CA PRO A 270 -15.51 14.08 9.70
C PRO A 270 -15.20 12.63 9.33
N GLU A 271 -15.93 11.66 9.86
CA GLU A 271 -15.71 10.23 9.61
C GLU A 271 -16.29 9.71 8.27
N GLN A 272 -16.80 10.58 7.38
CA GLN A 272 -17.46 10.19 6.12
C GLN A 272 -16.70 9.09 5.35
N TYR A 273 -15.40 9.24 5.15
CA TYR A 273 -14.62 8.28 4.36
C TYR A 273 -14.34 6.97 5.10
N LEU A 274 -14.30 6.98 6.45
CA LEU A 274 -14.22 5.74 7.23
C LEU A 274 -15.52 4.92 7.12
N HIS A 275 -16.67 5.60 7.19
CA HIS A 275 -17.99 4.97 6.96
C HIS A 275 -18.08 4.40 5.55
N LEU A 276 -17.70 5.19 4.56
CA LEU A 276 -17.74 4.77 3.17
C LEU A 276 -16.79 3.60 2.88
N THR A 277 -15.57 3.61 3.43
CA THR A 277 -14.63 2.49 3.32
C THR A 277 -15.26 1.20 3.84
N LEU A 278 -15.86 1.24 5.03
CA LEU A 278 -16.49 0.07 5.64
C LEU A 278 -17.65 -0.47 4.81
N ASP A 279 -18.52 0.42 4.32
CA ASP A 279 -19.68 0.05 3.52
C ASP A 279 -19.26 -0.58 2.18
N LEU A 280 -18.22 -0.04 1.54
CA LEU A 280 -17.71 -0.56 0.28
C LEU A 280 -16.96 -1.89 0.46
N ILE A 281 -16.21 -2.08 1.56
CA ILE A 281 -15.61 -3.37 1.93
C ILE A 281 -16.72 -4.41 2.11
N LYS A 282 -17.77 -4.09 2.87
CA LYS A 282 -18.92 -5.00 3.08
C LYS A 282 -19.62 -5.35 1.77
N LYS A 283 -19.80 -4.36 0.89
CA LYS A 283 -20.48 -4.51 -0.39
C LYS A 283 -19.71 -5.39 -1.38
N TYR A 284 -18.39 -5.23 -1.47
CA TYR A 284 -17.60 -5.82 -2.55
C TYR A 284 -16.67 -6.96 -2.13
N PHE A 285 -16.28 -7.03 -0.85
CA PHE A 285 -15.19 -7.90 -0.40
C PHE A 285 -15.52 -8.77 0.81
N MET A 286 -16.73 -8.65 1.38
CA MET A 286 -17.21 -9.57 2.42
C MET A 286 -18.35 -10.44 1.91
N ALA A 287 -18.35 -11.72 2.30
CA ALA A 287 -19.52 -12.57 2.07
C ALA A 287 -20.66 -12.15 3.02
N ALA A 288 -21.91 -12.19 2.54
CA ALA A 288 -23.08 -11.64 3.23
C ALA A 288 -23.30 -12.18 4.67
N HIS A 289 -22.79 -13.37 4.99
CA HIS A 289 -22.92 -14.01 6.31
C HIS A 289 -21.86 -13.55 7.34
N HIS A 290 -20.90 -12.71 6.96
CA HIS A 290 -19.89 -12.14 7.85
C HIS A 290 -20.17 -10.67 8.24
N ILE A 291 -21.33 -10.13 7.88
CA ILE A 291 -21.67 -8.73 8.15
C ILE A 291 -22.17 -8.58 9.60
N ALA A 292 -21.26 -8.27 10.53
CA ALA A 292 -21.64 -7.79 11.86
C ALA A 292 -22.09 -6.31 11.80
N PRO A 293 -23.04 -5.89 12.66
CA PRO A 293 -23.32 -4.47 12.86
C PRO A 293 -22.07 -3.82 13.45
N ALA A 294 -21.46 -2.92 12.69
CA ALA A 294 -20.22 -2.26 13.07
C ALA A 294 -20.53 -0.88 13.66
N LYS A 295 -19.78 -0.49 14.69
CA LYS A 295 -19.76 0.88 15.21
C LYS A 295 -18.41 1.48 14.84
N ILE A 296 -18.41 2.45 13.94
CA ILE A 296 -17.20 3.25 13.70
C ILE A 296 -16.89 4.04 14.96
N ALA A 297 -15.60 4.13 15.30
CA ALA A 297 -15.18 4.91 16.45
C ALA A 297 -15.33 6.40 16.13
N ASN A 298 -16.35 7.03 16.70
CA ASN A 298 -16.46 8.49 16.73
C ASN A 298 -15.47 9.00 17.77
N ILE A 299 -14.37 9.59 17.30
CA ILE A 299 -13.28 10.10 18.14
C ILE A 299 -13.22 11.63 18.04
N VAL A 300 -13.71 12.20 16.94
CA VAL A 300 -13.78 13.64 16.70
C VAL A 300 -15.14 14.18 17.14
#